data_AF-M7TC49-F1
#
_entry.id   AF-M7TC49-F1
#
_cell.length_a   1.000
_cell.length_b   1.000
_cell.length_c   1.000
_cell.angle_alpha   90.00
_cell.angle_beta   90.00
_cell.angle_gamma   90.00
#
_symmetry.space_group_name_H-M   'P 1'
#
loop_
_entity.id
_entity.type
_entity.pdbx_description
1 polymer ?
#
loop_
_entity_poly.entity_id
_entity_poly.type
_entity_poly.pdbx_seq_one_letter_code
_entity_poly.pdbx_strand_id
1 'polypeptide(L)'
;MSSVKVLKTLGVGKGITMDITVNESEPEGSIDRYAMDTTCTGEEVLHIPPHWHKNHAEHISIVQGRMEVTINGDKVILKAGDPAVLVPRRVVHSIKGFPDEKLIFRERPDPAGSNFYCRFFNDVFSTGEFGGFWHILRAFYDGDSYLALPLYFRFFDELVSFQA
;
A
#
# COMPACT_ATOMS: atom_id res chain seq x y z
N MET A 1 5.93 -3.61 -27.45
CA MET A 1 5.94 -4.76 -26.53
C MET A 1 5.92 -4.17 -25.13
N SER A 2 4.99 -4.55 -24.26
CA SER A 2 4.95 -3.99 -22.90
C SER A 2 6.19 -4.46 -22.14
N SER A 3 7.04 -3.52 -21.73
CA SER A 3 8.23 -3.75 -20.86
C SER A 3 7.86 -3.97 -19.39
N VAL A 4 6.56 -4.12 -19.10
CA VAL A 4 6.03 -4.38 -17.77
C VAL A 4 5.97 -5.88 -17.53
N LYS A 5 6.63 -6.32 -16.45
CA LYS A 5 6.69 -7.70 -15.99
C LYS A 5 6.09 -7.82 -14.60
N VAL A 6 5.20 -8.81 -14.40
CA VAL A 6 4.75 -9.19 -13.06
C VAL A 6 5.88 -9.96 -12.37
N LEU A 7 6.35 -9.44 -11.24
CA LEU A 7 7.38 -10.07 -10.42
C LEU A 7 6.77 -11.11 -9.47
N LYS A 8 5.64 -10.77 -8.85
CA LYS A 8 4.94 -11.63 -7.91
C LYS A 8 3.48 -11.21 -7.77
N THR A 9 2.61 -12.20 -7.58
CA THR A 9 1.22 -12.01 -7.16
C THR A 9 1.08 -12.49 -5.71
N LEU A 10 0.48 -11.66 -4.86
CA LEU A 10 0.27 -11.93 -3.43
C LEU A 10 -1.23 -12.04 -3.15
N GLY A 11 -1.62 -13.00 -2.32
CA GLY A 11 -2.97 -13.06 -1.74
C GLY A 11 -3.04 -12.16 -0.51
N VAL A 12 -3.97 -11.22 -0.51
CA VAL A 12 -4.14 -10.22 0.57
C VAL A 12 -5.33 -10.54 1.47
N GLY A 13 -6.40 -11.08 0.87
CA GLY A 13 -7.66 -11.41 1.52
C GLY A 13 -8.56 -12.18 0.56
N LYS A 14 -9.81 -12.44 0.96
CA LYS A 14 -10.71 -13.21 0.12
C LYS A 14 -11.12 -12.40 -1.11
N GLY A 15 -10.68 -12.84 -2.29
CA GLY A 15 -10.92 -12.10 -3.52
C GLY A 15 -10.09 -10.81 -3.64
N ILE A 16 -9.02 -10.68 -2.85
CA ILE A 16 -8.08 -9.55 -2.92
C ILE A 16 -6.69 -10.07 -3.22
N THR A 17 -6.12 -9.61 -4.34
CA THR A 17 -4.75 -9.95 -4.77
C THR A 17 -3.95 -8.69 -5.05
N MET A 18 -2.64 -8.75 -4.89
CA MET A 18 -1.73 -7.67 -5.23
C MET A 18 -0.67 -8.16 -6.19
N ASP A 19 -0.56 -7.51 -7.35
CA ASP A 19 0.50 -7.75 -8.32
C ASP A 19 1.61 -6.72 -8.13
N ILE A 20 2.82 -7.21 -7.86
CA ILE A 20 4.03 -6.41 -7.86
C ILE A 20 4.59 -6.45 -9.28
N THR A 21 4.63 -5.31 -9.94
CA THR A 21 5.11 -5.18 -11.32
C THR A 21 6.37 -4.33 -11.39
N VAL A 22 7.22 -4.64 -12.38
CA VAL A 22 8.37 -3.82 -12.76
C VAL A 22 8.26 -3.41 -14.21
N ASN A 23 8.47 -2.14 -14.50
CA ASN A 23 8.65 -1.63 -15.85
C ASN A 23 10.14 -1.46 -16.14
N GLU A 24 10.74 -2.42 -16.85
CA GLU A 24 12.19 -2.45 -17.10
C GLU A 24 12.65 -1.36 -18.09
N SER A 25 11.72 -0.69 -18.79
CA SER A 25 12.06 0.46 -19.64
C SER A 25 12.30 1.74 -18.84
N GLU A 26 11.84 1.79 -17.58
CA GLU A 26 11.97 2.98 -16.73
C GLU A 26 13.31 2.99 -15.98
N PRO A 27 13.96 4.17 -15.84
CA PRO A 27 15.16 4.32 -15.01
C PRO A 27 14.95 3.84 -13.58
N GLU A 28 16.02 3.40 -12.90
CA GLU A 28 15.93 2.80 -11.56
C GLU A 28 15.26 3.70 -10.52
N GLY A 29 15.48 5.02 -10.61
CA GLY A 29 14.85 6.02 -9.75
C GLY A 29 13.51 6.57 -10.24
N SER A 30 12.94 6.05 -11.34
CA SER A 30 11.64 6.51 -11.87
C SER A 30 10.49 5.94 -11.04
N ILE A 31 9.56 6.80 -10.63
CA ILE A 31 8.34 6.41 -9.88
C ILE A 31 7.46 5.41 -10.65
N ASP A 32 7.63 5.34 -11.97
CA ASP A 32 6.88 4.44 -12.85
C ASP A 32 7.56 3.08 -13.02
N ARG A 33 8.74 2.86 -12.40
CA ARG A 33 9.45 1.59 -12.48
C ARG A 33 8.79 0.47 -11.70
N TYR A 34 8.28 0.75 -10.50
CA TYR A 34 7.62 -0.26 -9.66
C TYR A 34 6.19 0.17 -9.37
N ALA A 35 5.25 -0.76 -9.48
CA ALA A 35 3.86 -0.53 -9.14
C ALA A 35 3.26 -1.76 -8.46
N MET A 36 2.43 -1.49 -7.46
CA MET A 36 1.64 -2.48 -6.74
C MET A 36 0.19 -2.28 -7.16
N ASP A 37 -0.34 -3.23 -7.93
CA ASP A 37 -1.71 -3.22 -8.38
C ASP A 37 -2.54 -4.16 -7.51
N THR A 38 -3.37 -3.59 -6.64
CA THR A 38 -4.27 -4.37 -5.79
C THR A 38 -5.63 -4.49 -6.46
N THR A 39 -6.02 -5.72 -6.75
CA THR A 39 -7.29 -6.11 -7.35
C THR A 39 -8.21 -6.69 -6.28
N CYS A 40 -9.41 -6.13 -6.16
CA CYS A 40 -10.48 -6.61 -5.30
C CYS A 40 -11.67 -7.06 -6.17
N THR A 41 -12.13 -8.30 -6.00
CA THR A 41 -13.27 -8.85 -6.76
C THR A 41 -14.62 -8.34 -6.26
N GLY A 42 -14.67 -7.81 -5.04
CA GLY A 42 -15.89 -7.38 -4.35
C GLY A 42 -16.43 -8.40 -3.34
N GLU A 43 -15.83 -9.60 -3.25
CA GLU A 43 -16.20 -10.63 -2.26
C GLU A 43 -15.92 -10.21 -0.81
N GLU A 44 -14.90 -9.37 -0.63
CA GLU A 44 -14.53 -8.74 0.63
C GLU A 44 -14.25 -7.26 0.38
N VAL A 45 -14.67 -6.42 1.32
CA VAL A 45 -14.38 -4.98 1.26
C VAL A 45 -12.95 -4.76 1.67
N LEU A 46 -12.13 -4.23 0.74
CA LEU A 46 -10.80 -3.77 1.06
C LEU A 46 -10.85 -2.72 2.18
N HIS A 47 -10.08 -2.96 3.23
CA HIS A 47 -9.91 -2.02 4.32
C HIS A 47 -8.46 -2.03 4.80
N ILE A 48 -7.74 -0.94 4.52
CA ILE A 48 -6.39 -0.70 5.01
C ILE A 48 -6.49 0.35 6.12
N PRO A 49 -6.14 -0.01 7.37
CA PRO A 49 -6.32 0.87 8.52
C PRO A 49 -5.41 2.11 8.44
N PRO A 50 -5.67 3.14 9.27
CA PRO A 50 -4.81 4.32 9.36
C PRO A 50 -3.34 3.97 9.63
N HIS A 51 -2.46 4.41 8.73
CA HIS A 51 -1.02 4.21 8.82
C HIS A 51 -0.26 5.37 8.17
N TRP A 52 1.07 5.38 8.32
CA TRP A 52 1.95 6.38 7.73
C TRP A 52 3.32 5.79 7.38
N HIS A 53 4.05 6.49 6.51
CA HIS A 53 5.39 6.09 6.05
C HIS A 53 6.45 7.12 6.42
N LYS A 54 7.62 6.70 6.89
CA LYS A 54 8.68 7.61 7.35
C LYS A 54 9.55 8.09 6.20
N ASN A 55 9.88 7.20 5.28
CA ASN A 55 10.91 7.38 4.27
C ASN A 55 10.37 7.56 2.85
N HIS A 56 9.15 7.10 2.56
CA HIS A 56 8.54 7.27 1.23
C HIS A 56 7.19 8.00 1.27
N ALA A 57 6.90 8.70 0.18
CA ALA A 57 5.57 9.16 -0.16
C ALA A 57 4.93 8.12 -1.08
N GLU A 58 3.62 8.17 -1.22
CA GLU A 58 2.88 7.23 -2.06
C GLU A 58 1.99 7.94 -3.06
N HIS A 59 2.06 7.52 -4.32
CA HIS A 59 1.12 7.90 -5.36
C HIS A 59 0.07 6.82 -5.53
N ILE A 60 -1.19 7.16 -5.29
CA ILE A 60 -2.32 6.26 -5.39
C ILE A 60 -3.20 6.67 -6.56
N SER A 61 -3.48 5.74 -7.47
CA SER A 61 -4.35 5.96 -8.62
C SER A 61 -5.33 4.81 -8.81
N ILE A 62 -6.51 5.11 -9.35
CA ILE A 62 -7.53 4.10 -9.61
C ILE A 62 -7.47 3.67 -11.07
N VAL A 63 -7.31 2.37 -11.30
CA VAL A 63 -7.35 1.76 -12.62
C VAL A 63 -8.78 1.37 -12.99
N GLN A 64 -9.53 0.82 -12.03
CA GLN A 64 -10.93 0.42 -12.19
C GLN A 64 -11.72 0.62 -10.89
N GLY A 65 -12.99 1.04 -11.01
CA GLY A 65 -13.89 1.22 -9.86
C GLY A 65 -13.64 2.56 -9.15
N ARG A 66 -13.83 2.56 -7.84
CA ARG A 66 -13.56 3.71 -6.96
C ARG A 66 -13.19 3.28 -5.54
N MET A 67 -12.60 4.22 -4.80
CA MET A 67 -12.06 3.99 -3.47
C MET A 67 -12.16 5.25 -2.62
N GLU A 68 -12.43 5.09 -1.33
CA GLU A 68 -12.28 6.17 -0.35
C GLU A 68 -10.84 6.17 0.16
N VAL A 69 -10.18 7.31 0.06
CA VAL A 69 -8.88 7.56 0.70
C VAL A 69 -9.10 8.66 1.73
N THR A 70 -8.70 8.39 2.98
CA THR A 70 -8.66 9.41 4.02
C THR A 70 -7.22 9.87 4.18
N ILE A 71 -6.92 11.16 4.05
CA ILE A 71 -5.59 11.73 4.20
C ILE A 71 -5.66 12.82 5.27
N ASN A 72 -4.94 12.64 6.37
CA ASN A 72 -4.95 13.58 7.50
C ASN A 72 -6.37 13.90 8.04
N GLY A 73 -7.28 12.94 7.95
CA GLY A 73 -8.68 13.08 8.36
C GLY A 73 -9.63 13.57 7.26
N ASP A 74 -9.11 14.11 6.16
CA ASP A 74 -9.91 14.53 5.01
C ASP A 74 -10.21 13.35 4.10
N LYS A 75 -11.48 13.16 3.77
CA LYS A 75 -11.94 12.07 2.90
C LYS A 75 -12.04 12.53 1.46
N VAL A 76 -11.47 11.75 0.55
CA VAL A 76 -11.64 11.90 -0.89
C VAL A 76 -12.07 10.58 -1.50
N ILE A 77 -13.00 10.64 -2.44
CA ILE A 77 -13.37 9.47 -3.26
C ILE A 77 -12.62 9.62 -4.58
N LEU A 78 -11.75 8.65 -4.88
CA LEU A 78 -11.05 8.55 -6.16
C LEU A 78 -11.77 7.52 -7.03
N LYS A 79 -11.91 7.79 -8.31
CA LYS A 79 -12.43 6.85 -9.32
C LYS A 79 -11.48 6.75 -10.51
N ALA A 80 -11.68 5.71 -11.33
CA ALA A 80 -10.90 5.52 -12.55
C ALA A 80 -10.94 6.78 -13.44
N GLY A 81 -9.75 7.24 -13.86
CA GLY A 81 -9.57 8.45 -14.67
C GLY A 81 -9.32 9.73 -13.88
N ASP A 82 -9.50 9.72 -12.55
CA ASP A 82 -9.06 10.84 -11.72
C ASP A 82 -7.52 10.91 -11.65
N PRO A 83 -6.93 12.11 -11.42
CA PRO A 83 -5.51 12.23 -11.14
C PRO A 83 -5.10 11.39 -9.93
N ALA A 84 -3.86 10.88 -9.96
CA ALA A 84 -3.29 10.20 -8.80
C ALA A 84 -3.24 11.16 -7.60
N VAL A 85 -3.63 10.67 -6.42
CA VAL A 85 -3.42 11.40 -5.17
C VAL A 85 -2.00 11.12 -4.68
N LEU A 86 -1.34 12.16 -4.18
CA LEU A 86 -0.08 12.04 -3.47
C LEU A 86 -0.36 12.00 -1.97
N VAL A 87 0.09 10.95 -1.32
CA VAL A 87 0.17 10.84 0.13
C VAL A 87 1.60 11.21 0.54
N PRO A 88 1.83 12.39 1.17
CA PRO A 88 3.16 12.78 1.57
C PRO A 88 3.71 11.91 2.71
N ARG A 89 5.05 11.88 2.83
CA ARG A 89 5.76 11.26 3.97
C ARG A 89 5.19 11.75 5.30
N ARG A 90 5.06 10.83 6.26
CA ARG A 90 4.58 11.07 7.63
C ARG A 90 3.16 11.64 7.70
N VAL A 91 2.37 11.46 6.65
CA VAL A 91 0.94 11.79 6.68
C VAL A 91 0.15 10.51 6.92
N VAL A 92 -0.72 10.56 7.94
CA VAL A 92 -1.61 9.44 8.25
C VAL A 92 -2.65 9.34 7.16
N HIS A 93 -2.83 8.13 6.64
CA HIS A 93 -3.83 7.85 5.63
C HIS A 93 -4.41 6.45 5.81
N SER A 94 -5.62 6.25 5.28
CA SER A 94 -6.31 4.96 5.26
C SER A 94 -7.10 4.81 3.97
N ILE A 95 -7.33 3.56 3.57
CA ILE A 95 -7.94 3.22 2.30
C ILE A 95 -9.12 2.29 2.54
N LYS A 96 -10.23 2.54 1.85
CA LYS A 96 -11.42 1.70 1.92
C LYS A 96 -12.08 1.54 0.56
N GLY A 97 -12.30 0.29 0.15
CA GLY A 97 -13.12 -0.05 -1.01
C GLY A 97 -14.62 0.09 -0.73
N PHE A 98 -15.43 -0.04 -1.78
CA PHE A 98 -16.89 -0.08 -1.65
C PHE A 98 -17.40 -1.53 -1.70
N PRO A 99 -18.48 -1.86 -0.97
CA PRO A 99 -19.06 -3.20 -1.00
C PRO A 99 -19.57 -3.57 -2.39
N ASP A 100 -19.40 -4.85 -2.75
CA ASP A 100 -19.87 -5.45 -4.00
C ASP A 100 -19.35 -4.76 -5.28
N GLU A 101 -18.26 -4.00 -5.17
CA GLU A 101 -17.67 -3.26 -6.28
C GLU A 101 -16.27 -3.79 -6.61
N LYS A 102 -16.02 -4.10 -7.90
CA LYS A 102 -14.68 -4.44 -8.37
C LYS A 102 -13.79 -3.19 -8.34
N LEU A 103 -12.67 -3.29 -7.66
CA LEU A 103 -11.68 -2.23 -7.52
C LEU A 103 -10.33 -2.72 -8.02
N ILE A 104 -9.65 -1.91 -8.83
CA ILE A 104 -8.22 -2.04 -9.10
C ILE A 104 -7.59 -0.69 -8.81
N PHE A 105 -6.70 -0.62 -7.83
CA PHE A 105 -5.92 0.57 -7.55
C PHE A 105 -4.44 0.27 -7.60
N ARG A 106 -3.68 1.30 -7.94
CA ARG A 106 -2.25 1.26 -8.15
C ARG A 106 -1.56 2.17 -7.15
N GLU A 107 -0.60 1.58 -6.45
CA GLU A 107 0.30 2.23 -5.50
C GLU A 107 1.70 2.32 -6.10
N ARG A 108 2.32 3.51 -6.02
CA ARG A 108 3.69 3.77 -6.48
C ARG A 108 4.48 4.55 -5.43
N PRO A 109 5.60 4.01 -4.90
CA PRO A 109 6.39 4.67 -3.87
C PRO A 109 7.33 5.75 -4.45
N ASP A 110 7.53 6.83 -3.71
CA ASP A 110 8.50 7.91 -3.98
C ASP A 110 9.42 8.15 -2.75
N PRO A 111 10.72 7.79 -2.82
CA PRO A 111 11.48 7.49 -4.03
C PRO A 111 11.22 6.09 -4.58
N ALA A 112 11.30 5.97 -5.90
CA ALA A 112 11.22 4.68 -6.56
C ALA A 112 12.37 3.75 -6.13
N GLY A 113 12.12 2.45 -6.09
CA GLY A 113 13.16 1.47 -5.78
C GLY A 113 13.53 1.40 -4.30
N SER A 114 12.72 1.95 -3.39
CA SER A 114 12.83 1.61 -1.98
C SER A 114 12.58 0.11 -1.82
N ASN A 115 13.65 -0.67 -1.70
CA ASN A 115 13.60 -2.12 -1.47
C ASN A 115 12.69 -2.51 -0.30
N PHE A 116 12.39 -1.56 0.60
CA PHE A 116 11.45 -1.69 1.71
C PHE A 116 10.01 -1.98 1.27
N TYR A 117 9.51 -1.37 0.19
CA TYR A 117 8.08 -1.44 -0.17
C TYR A 117 7.66 -2.80 -0.75
N CYS A 118 8.42 -3.33 -1.70
CA CYS A 118 8.18 -4.68 -2.22
C CYS A 118 8.50 -5.76 -1.16
N ARG A 119 9.49 -5.53 -0.29
CA ARG A 119 9.81 -6.44 0.82
C ARG A 119 8.67 -6.47 1.84
N PHE A 120 8.11 -5.33 2.19
CA PHE A 120 6.98 -5.21 3.11
C PHE A 120 5.84 -6.12 2.70
N PHE A 121 5.30 -5.95 1.49
CA PHE A 121 4.17 -6.76 1.04
C PHE A 121 4.55 -8.23 0.88
N ASN A 122 5.72 -8.52 0.34
CA ASN A 122 6.20 -9.88 0.24
C ASN A 122 6.27 -10.59 1.59
N ASP A 123 6.60 -9.86 2.65
CA ASP A 123 6.81 -10.36 4.00
C ASP A 123 5.51 -10.44 4.81
N VAL A 124 4.69 -9.38 4.81
CA VAL A 124 3.35 -9.36 5.44
C VAL A 124 2.48 -10.48 4.88
N PHE A 125 2.49 -10.69 3.56
CA PHE A 125 1.68 -11.70 2.90
C PHE A 125 2.43 -13.02 2.64
N SER A 126 3.65 -13.19 3.18
CA SER A 126 4.45 -14.42 2.98
C SER A 126 3.78 -15.67 3.57
N THR A 127 3.00 -15.49 4.64
CA THR A 127 2.35 -16.57 5.39
C THR A 127 1.00 -16.99 4.84
N GLY A 128 0.45 -16.29 3.84
CA GLY A 128 -0.89 -16.54 3.29
C GLY A 128 -2.06 -16.09 4.20
N GLU A 129 -1.76 -15.76 5.46
CA GLU A 129 -2.62 -15.06 6.42
C GLU A 129 -1.83 -13.88 7.01
N PHE A 130 -2.50 -12.92 7.64
CA PHE A 130 -1.83 -11.96 8.51
C PHE A 130 -1.08 -12.74 9.60
N GLY A 131 0.26 -12.73 9.57
CA GLY A 131 1.07 -13.45 10.55
C GLY A 131 0.74 -13.06 12.00
N GLY A 132 1.34 -13.75 12.98
CA GLY A 132 1.17 -13.39 14.39
C GLY A 132 1.52 -11.91 14.66
N PHE A 133 0.97 -11.34 15.74
CA PHE A 133 1.12 -9.92 16.10
C PHE A 133 2.56 -9.36 15.93
N TRP A 134 3.57 -10.11 16.37
CA TRP A 134 4.98 -9.72 16.27
C TRP A 134 5.51 -9.71 14.83
N HIS A 135 5.05 -10.62 13.98
CA HIS A 135 5.41 -10.64 12.55
C HIS A 135 4.90 -9.39 11.85
N ILE A 136 3.67 -8.98 12.14
CA ILE A 136 3.07 -7.76 11.59
C ILE A 136 3.87 -6.54 12.04
N LEU A 137 4.15 -6.39 13.35
CA LEU A 137 4.89 -5.23 13.84
C LEU A 137 6.29 -5.11 13.24
N ARG A 138 7.03 -6.22 13.15
CA ARG A 138 8.36 -6.26 12.53
C ARG A 138 8.28 -5.96 11.03
N ALA A 139 7.34 -6.56 10.31
CA ALA A 139 7.17 -6.30 8.87
C ALA A 139 6.83 -4.83 8.61
N PHE A 140 5.96 -4.24 9.44
CA PHE A 140 5.62 -2.82 9.41
C PHE A 140 6.87 -1.94 9.61
N TYR A 141 7.70 -2.24 10.62
CA TYR A 141 8.96 -1.55 10.85
C TYR A 141 9.92 -1.63 9.64
N ASP A 142 10.22 -2.84 9.19
CA ASP A 142 11.15 -3.10 8.08
C ASP A 142 10.62 -2.56 6.75
N GLY A 143 9.30 -2.47 6.62
CA GLY A 143 8.56 -2.08 5.44
C GLY A 143 8.24 -0.59 5.32
N ASP A 144 8.67 0.23 6.28
CA ASP A 144 8.36 1.66 6.35
C ASP A 144 6.85 1.95 6.44
N SER A 145 6.07 1.09 7.10
CA SER A 145 4.64 1.30 7.34
C SER A 145 4.37 1.25 8.84
N TYR A 146 3.76 2.29 9.41
CA TYR A 146 3.54 2.41 10.85
C TYR A 146 2.06 2.61 11.13
N LEU A 147 1.47 1.76 11.98
CA LEU A 147 0.08 1.93 12.41
C LEU A 147 -0.06 3.24 13.19
N ALA A 148 -1.07 4.04 12.84
CA ALA A 148 -1.33 5.28 13.55
C ALA A 148 -2.09 4.97 14.85
N LEU A 149 -1.38 4.98 16.00
CA LEU A 149 -2.01 4.74 17.29
C LEU A 149 -2.73 6.02 17.79
N PRO A 150 -3.83 5.87 18.56
CA PRO A 150 -4.68 6.99 18.99
C PRO A 150 -4.02 7.98 19.97
N LEU A 151 -2.75 7.79 20.33
CA LEU A 151 -2.01 8.62 21.28
C LEU A 151 -1.26 9.80 20.62
N TYR A 152 -1.41 10.01 19.30
CA TYR A 152 -0.87 11.15 18.53
C TYR A 152 0.66 11.37 18.62
N PHE A 153 1.41 10.45 19.24
CA PHE A 153 2.87 10.49 19.31
C PHE A 153 3.48 9.50 18.32
N ARG A 154 3.86 9.99 17.14
CA ARG A 154 4.53 9.20 16.08
C ARG A 154 5.82 8.51 16.56
N PHE A 155 6.45 9.04 17.61
CA PHE A 155 7.61 8.43 18.26
C PHE A 155 7.28 7.09 18.94
N PHE A 156 6.07 6.94 19.51
CA PHE A 156 5.63 5.67 20.09
C PHE A 156 5.21 4.66 19.03
N ASP A 157 4.62 5.09 17.92
CA ASP A 157 4.36 4.21 16.76
C ASP A 157 5.68 3.56 16.30
N GLU A 158 6.76 4.34 16.21
CA GLU A 158 8.10 3.83 15.87
C GLU A 158 8.68 2.91 16.96
N LEU A 159 8.53 3.25 18.24
CA LEU A 159 9.05 2.45 19.36
C LEU A 159 8.34 1.11 19.54
N VAL A 160 7.02 1.05 19.33
CA VAL A 160 6.24 -0.21 19.40
C VAL A 160 6.66 -1.16 18.27
N SER A 161 7.01 -0.60 17.12
CA SER A 161 7.64 -1.32 16.01
C SER A 161 9.10 -1.75 16.28
N PHE A 162 9.78 -1.17 17.28
CA PHE A 162 11.21 -1.41 17.60
C PHE A 162 11.46 -2.61 18.54
N GLN A 163 10.40 -3.20 19.13
CA GLN A 163 10.52 -4.29 20.12
C GLN A 163 9.99 -5.64 19.63
N ALA A 164 9.76 -5.81 18.32
CA ALA A 164 9.25 -7.03 17.70
C ALA A 164 10.33 -7.82 16.97
#